data_AF-E6K6H6-F1
#
_entry.id   AF-E6K6H6-F1
#
_cell.length_a   1.000
_cell.length_b   1.000
_cell.length_c   1.000
_cell.angle_alpha   90.00
_cell.angle_beta   90.00
_cell.angle_gamma   90.00
#
_symmetry.space_group_name_H-M   'P 1'
#
loop_
_entity.id
_entity.type
_entity.pdbx_description
1 polymer ?
#
loop_
_entity_poly.entity_id
_entity_poly.type
_entity_poly.pdbx_seq_one_letter_code
_entity_poly.pdbx_strand_id
1 'polypeptide(L)'
;GFMASVNGNDFLTDPTGSRRFLPFEVEHIDIDAAKEVNINKVYSEAVELWRVGYHYWFNEEEIAELHQESEGFQVQTVEYEMLLKGMEKPAVTEESYMTTSEILNYLRAYTTLNLSERRMGEALKKAGFLRKSKRIGGNPMYVYHIRKIIPNPFIQSYNANY
;
A
#
# COMPACT_ATOMS: atom_id res chain seq x y z
N GLY A 1 12.38 24.70 8.67
CA GLY A 1 12.28 23.35 8.07
C GLY A 1 11.77 23.47 6.65
N PHE A 2 12.00 22.46 5.81
CA PHE A 2 11.42 22.40 4.47
C PHE A 2 10.14 21.57 4.55
N MET A 3 9.04 22.11 4.04
CA MET A 3 7.78 21.38 3.83
C MET A 3 7.55 21.29 2.34
N ALA A 4 7.18 20.12 1.84
CA ALA A 4 6.84 19.90 0.45
C ALA A 4 5.46 19.23 0.39
N SER A 5 4.56 19.77 -0.42
CA SER A 5 3.32 19.10 -0.78
C SER A 5 3.55 18.26 -2.04
N VAL A 6 3.00 17.05 -2.05
CA VAL A 6 3.06 16.16 -3.21
C VAL A 6 1.64 15.70 -3.54
N ASN A 7 1.29 15.69 -4.82
CA ASN A 7 -0.05 15.31 -5.28
C ASN A 7 -0.24 13.79 -5.44
N GLY A 8 0.74 12.99 -5.03
CA GLY A 8 0.71 11.54 -5.21
C GLY A 8 1.37 10.80 -4.05
N ASN A 9 0.77 9.67 -3.67
CA ASN A 9 1.20 8.82 -2.55
C ASN A 9 2.52 8.05 -2.80
N ASP A 10 3.17 8.28 -3.95
CA ASP A 10 4.35 7.55 -4.42
C ASP A 10 5.70 8.17 -3.96
N PHE A 11 5.72 9.16 -3.05
CA PHE A 11 6.94 9.93 -2.72
C PHE A 11 7.86 9.28 -1.66
N LEU A 12 7.45 8.22 -0.95
CA LEU A 12 8.25 7.64 0.16
C LEU A 12 8.24 6.10 0.19
N THR A 13 8.47 5.45 -0.95
CA THR A 13 8.71 4.00 -0.99
C THR A 13 10.19 3.68 -0.77
N ASP A 14 10.73 3.97 0.43
CA ASP A 14 11.94 3.29 0.90
C ASP A 14 11.52 2.07 1.76
N PRO A 15 11.70 0.84 1.28
CA PRO A 15 11.32 -0.37 2.01
C PRO A 15 12.26 -0.69 3.19
N THR A 16 13.34 0.08 3.41
CA THR A 16 14.34 -0.22 4.45
C THR A 16 14.00 0.35 5.83
N GLY A 17 12.86 1.04 6.00
CA GLY A 17 12.42 1.55 7.29
C GLY A 17 13.23 2.76 7.81
N SER A 18 14.21 3.25 7.07
CA SER A 18 14.96 4.46 7.42
C SER A 18 14.19 5.73 7.00
N ARG A 19 13.00 5.95 7.58
CA ARG A 19 12.20 7.13 7.27
C ARG A 19 12.70 8.34 8.08
N ARG A 20 13.28 9.32 7.38
CA ARG A 20 13.70 10.62 7.95
C ARG A 20 12.64 11.73 7.81
N PHE A 21 11.51 11.41 7.22
CA PHE A 21 10.40 12.33 6.99
C PHE A 21 9.11 11.68 7.46
N LEU A 22 8.32 12.42 8.23
CA LEU A 22 7.02 11.99 8.75
C LEU A 22 5.92 12.35 7.73
N PRO A 23 5.33 11.38 7.02
CA PRO A 23 4.16 11.63 6.21
C PRO A 23 2.91 11.64 7.11
N PHE A 24 2.08 12.66 6.95
CA PHE A 24 0.75 12.73 7.54
C PHE A 24 -0.16 13.47 6.57
N GLU A 25 -1.45 13.14 6.59
CA GLU A 25 -2.44 13.85 5.83
C GLU A 25 -2.83 15.13 6.56
N VAL A 26 -3.05 16.19 5.79
CA VAL A 26 -3.43 17.50 6.34
C VAL A 26 -4.78 17.88 5.75
N GLU A 27 -5.84 17.74 6.54
CA GLU A 27 -7.21 18.08 6.11
C GLU A 27 -7.41 19.59 5.94
N HIS A 28 -6.82 20.39 6.83
CA HIS A 28 -6.92 21.84 6.81
C HIS A 28 -5.68 22.48 7.46
N ILE A 29 -5.22 23.60 6.88
CA ILE A 29 -4.15 24.43 7.46
C ILE A 29 -4.74 25.81 7.74
N ASP A 30 -4.72 26.22 9.01
CA ASP A 30 -4.96 27.62 9.36
C ASP A 30 -3.67 28.42 9.14
N ILE A 31 -3.57 29.04 7.97
CA ILE A 31 -2.39 29.80 7.55
C ILE A 31 -2.25 31.08 8.37
N ASP A 32 -3.34 31.71 8.79
CA ASP A 32 -3.27 32.99 9.49
C ASP A 32 -2.85 32.79 10.95
N ALA A 33 -3.38 31.75 11.61
CA ALA A 33 -2.87 31.33 12.92
C ALA A 33 -1.39 30.94 12.86
N ALA A 34 -0.95 30.25 11.78
CA ALA A 34 0.45 29.87 11.62
C ALA A 34 1.40 31.07 11.48
N LYS A 35 0.95 32.18 10.86
CA LYS A 35 1.76 33.42 10.75
C LYS A 35 1.92 34.14 12.09
N GLU A 36 0.96 33.98 13.00
CA GLU A 36 1.00 34.58 14.34
C GLU A 36 1.96 33.85 15.29
N VAL A 37 2.39 32.63 14.94
CA VAL A 37 3.34 31.85 15.74
C VAL A 37 4.70 32.55 15.80
N ASN A 38 5.13 32.87 17.02
CA ASN A 38 6.45 33.41 17.26
C ASN A 38 7.52 32.32 17.18
N ILE A 39 8.22 32.26 16.05
CA ILE A 39 9.25 31.24 15.78
C ILE A 39 10.39 31.22 16.81
N ASN A 40 10.72 32.36 17.44
CA ASN A 40 11.78 32.41 18.45
C ASN A 40 11.37 31.65 19.72
N LYS A 41 10.08 31.67 20.08
CA LYS A 41 9.58 30.87 21.21
C LYS A 41 9.66 29.37 20.90
N VAL A 42 9.27 28.97 19.69
CA VAL A 42 9.38 27.58 19.22
C VAL A 42 10.84 27.09 19.29
N TYR A 43 11.79 27.90 18.83
CA TYR A 43 13.21 27.57 18.94
C TYR A 43 13.69 27.49 20.39
N SER A 44 13.22 28.36 21.28
CA SER A 44 13.60 28.31 22.70
C SER A 44 13.14 27.01 23.38
N GLU A 45 11.94 26.54 23.05
CA GLU A 45 11.40 25.28 23.54
C GLU A 45 12.16 24.07 22.97
N ALA A 46 12.47 24.08 21.67
CA ALA A 46 13.27 23.03 21.03
C ALA A 46 14.68 22.92 21.64
N VAL A 47 15.31 24.05 21.99
CA VAL A 47 16.62 24.07 22.66
C VAL A 47 16.54 23.47 24.06
N GLU A 48 15.46 23.75 24.80
CA GLU A 48 15.27 23.18 26.13
C GLU A 48 15.02 21.67 26.07
N LEU A 49 14.17 21.22 25.13
CA LEU A 49 13.93 19.80 24.87
C LEU A 49 15.23 19.06 24.50
N TRP A 50 16.08 19.67 23.68
CA TRP A 50 17.40 19.11 23.36
C TRP A 50 18.30 19.00 24.60
N ARG A 51 18.31 20.01 25.48
CA ARG A 51 19.11 20.02 26.71
C ARG A 51 18.69 18.94 27.71
N VAL A 52 17.40 18.62 27.78
CA VAL A 52 16.88 17.55 28.65
C VAL A 52 17.00 16.16 28.01
N GLY A 53 17.66 16.03 26.85
CA GLY A 53 17.90 14.75 26.19
C GLY A 53 16.65 14.16 25.54
N TYR A 54 15.70 15.02 25.14
CA TYR A 54 14.46 14.57 24.51
C TYR A 54 14.74 13.77 23.22
N HIS A 55 14.00 12.67 23.08
CA HIS A 55 14.13 11.74 21.98
C HIS A 55 13.37 12.28 20.75
N TYR A 56 14.11 12.61 19.70
CA TYR A 56 13.53 13.25 18.50
C TYR A 56 13.29 12.27 17.34
N TRP A 57 13.55 10.98 17.54
CA TRP A 57 13.26 9.93 16.57
C TRP A 57 12.09 9.08 17.06
N PHE A 58 11.21 8.66 16.14
CA PHE A 58 10.08 7.82 16.50
C PHE A 58 10.56 6.41 16.84
N ASN A 59 9.96 5.80 17.85
CA ASN A 59 10.14 4.38 18.13
C ASN A 59 9.29 3.51 17.17
N GLU A 60 9.57 2.21 17.10
CA GLU A 60 8.87 1.29 16.18
C GLU A 60 7.35 1.23 16.43
N GLU A 61 6.91 1.49 17.67
CA GLU A 61 5.50 1.48 18.07
C GLU A 61 4.76 2.73 17.57
N GLU A 62 5.37 3.92 17.70
CA GLU A 62 4.86 5.19 17.17
C GLU A 62 4.81 5.18 15.64
N ILE A 63 5.82 4.58 15.01
CA ILE A 63 5.83 4.35 13.55
C ILE A 63 4.67 3.45 13.15
N ALA A 64 4.39 2.39 13.91
CA ALA A 64 3.28 1.48 13.65
C ALA A 64 1.91 2.15 13.82
N GLU A 65 1.74 2.99 14.84
CA GLU A 65 0.50 3.75 15.07
C GLU A 65 0.22 4.75 13.93
N LEU A 66 1.25 5.50 13.50
CA LEU A 66 1.20 6.38 12.32
C LEU A 66 0.87 5.61 11.02
N HIS A 67 1.36 4.38 10.90
CA HIS A 67 1.05 3.51 9.77
C HIS A 67 -0.36 2.94 9.83
N GLN A 68 -0.87 2.62 11.01
CA GLN A 68 -2.22 2.10 11.22
C GLN A 68 -3.28 3.13 10.82
N GLU A 69 -3.06 4.43 11.09
CA GLU A 69 -3.95 5.49 10.60
C GLU A 69 -3.84 5.71 9.07
N SER A 70 -2.67 5.45 8.47
CA SER A 70 -2.46 5.54 7.02
C SER A 70 -2.99 4.33 6.21
N GLU A 71 -3.32 3.20 6.83
CA GLU A 71 -3.83 2.01 6.11
C GLU A 71 -5.18 2.27 5.42
N GLY A 72 -6.00 3.15 5.99
CA GLY A 72 -7.27 3.62 5.42
C GLY A 72 -7.10 4.49 4.16
N PHE A 73 -5.95 5.15 4.01
CA PHE A 73 -5.66 6.11 2.94
C PHE A 73 -4.77 5.56 1.82
N GLN A 74 -4.38 4.28 1.89
CA GLN A 74 -3.79 3.61 0.73
C GLN A 74 -4.85 3.47 -0.36
N VAL A 75 -4.85 4.45 -1.28
CA VAL A 75 -5.56 4.48 -2.57
C VAL A 75 -5.82 3.06 -3.04
N GLN A 76 -7.09 2.67 -3.12
CA GLN A 76 -7.47 1.41 -3.77
C GLN A 76 -6.98 1.51 -5.21
N THR A 77 -5.91 0.77 -5.51
CA THR A 77 -5.37 0.71 -6.85
C THR A 77 -6.29 -0.13 -7.72
N VAL A 78 -6.29 0.13 -9.02
CA VAL A 78 -7.01 -0.69 -10.00
C VAL A 78 -6.60 -2.16 -9.87
N GLU A 79 -5.32 -2.43 -9.58
CA GLU A 79 -4.82 -3.77 -9.30
C GLU A 79 -5.54 -4.43 -8.13
N TYR A 80 -5.75 -3.69 -7.02
CA TYR A 80 -6.43 -4.20 -5.85
C TYR A 80 -7.90 -4.49 -6.12
N GLU A 81 -8.60 -3.58 -6.79
CA GLU A 81 -10.01 -3.78 -7.19
C GLU A 81 -10.17 -4.99 -8.12
N MET A 82 -9.33 -5.10 -9.15
CA MET A 82 -9.37 -6.23 -10.08
C MET A 82 -8.98 -7.54 -9.42
N LEU A 83 -8.03 -7.53 -8.49
CA LEU A 83 -7.66 -8.69 -7.70
C LEU A 83 -8.85 -9.19 -6.87
N LEU A 84 -9.51 -8.29 -6.12
CA LEU A 84 -10.68 -8.65 -5.30
C LEU A 84 -11.87 -9.13 -6.14
N LYS A 85 -12.07 -8.54 -7.33
CA LYS A 85 -13.15 -8.96 -8.23
C LYS A 85 -12.85 -10.30 -8.88
N GLY A 86 -11.61 -10.56 -9.29
CA GLY A 86 -11.26 -11.68 -10.18
C GLY A 86 -10.71 -12.92 -9.49
N MET A 87 -10.23 -12.78 -8.26
CA MET A 87 -9.49 -13.83 -7.55
C MET A 87 -10.00 -14.05 -6.13
N GLU A 88 -9.87 -15.27 -5.66
CA GLU A 88 -10.25 -15.66 -4.31
C GLU A 88 -9.19 -16.57 -3.68
N LYS A 89 -9.30 -16.73 -2.36
CA LYS A 89 -8.44 -17.65 -1.59
C LYS A 89 -8.98 -19.08 -1.79
N PRO A 90 -8.19 -20.00 -2.38
CA PRO A 90 -8.57 -21.40 -2.50
C PRO A 90 -8.65 -22.07 -1.12
N ALA A 91 -9.29 -23.24 -1.05
CA ALA A 91 -9.28 -24.04 0.16
C ALA A 91 -7.84 -24.46 0.51
N VAL A 92 -7.54 -24.65 1.80
CA VAL A 92 -6.18 -25.02 2.26
C VAL A 92 -5.69 -26.33 1.63
N THR A 93 -6.61 -27.24 1.31
CA THR A 93 -6.36 -28.53 0.66
C THR A 93 -6.17 -28.44 -0.85
N GLU A 94 -6.51 -27.31 -1.47
CA GLU A 94 -6.44 -27.12 -2.92
C GLU A 94 -5.07 -26.60 -3.31
N GLU A 95 -4.33 -27.33 -4.16
CA GLU A 95 -3.01 -26.92 -4.66
C GLU A 95 -3.12 -25.92 -5.82
N SER A 96 -3.71 -24.75 -5.56
CA SER A 96 -3.83 -23.69 -6.55
C SER A 96 -2.85 -22.56 -6.26
N TYR A 97 -1.87 -22.41 -7.13
CA TYR A 97 -0.81 -21.43 -6.98
C TYR A 97 -0.59 -20.66 -8.28
N MET A 98 -0.45 -19.34 -8.18
CA MET A 98 -0.13 -18.48 -9.32
C MET A 98 0.97 -17.49 -8.95
N THR A 99 1.85 -17.20 -9.90
CA THR A 99 2.83 -16.11 -9.83
C THR A 99 2.15 -14.75 -10.03
N THR A 100 2.81 -13.66 -9.62
CA THR A 100 2.34 -12.30 -9.88
C THR A 100 2.11 -12.06 -11.38
N SER A 101 2.99 -12.56 -12.24
CA SER A 101 2.90 -12.41 -13.69
C SER A 101 1.69 -13.15 -14.27
N GLU A 102 1.38 -14.36 -13.80
CA GLU A 102 0.20 -15.11 -14.23
C GLU A 102 -1.11 -14.41 -13.82
N ILE A 103 -1.14 -13.84 -12.61
CA ILE A 103 -2.27 -13.05 -12.10
C ILE A 103 -2.47 -11.81 -12.97
N LEU A 104 -1.40 -11.06 -13.25
CA LEU A 104 -1.43 -9.88 -14.11
C LEU A 104 -1.89 -10.20 -15.52
N ASN A 105 -1.34 -11.25 -16.14
CA ASN A 105 -1.71 -11.66 -17.48
C ASN A 105 -3.19 -12.02 -17.59
N TYR A 106 -3.73 -12.70 -16.56
CA TYR A 106 -5.16 -12.97 -16.49
C TYR A 106 -5.99 -11.69 -16.39
N LEU A 107 -5.66 -10.78 -15.47
CA LEU A 107 -6.46 -9.57 -15.24
C LEU A 107 -6.36 -8.58 -16.42
N ARG A 108 -5.20 -8.49 -17.09
CA ARG A 108 -5.00 -7.66 -18.29
C ARG A 108 -5.92 -8.05 -19.45
N ALA A 109 -6.41 -9.28 -19.50
CA ALA A 109 -7.37 -9.69 -20.52
C ALA A 109 -8.75 -9.01 -20.36
N TYR A 110 -9.03 -8.41 -19.20
CA TYR A 110 -10.33 -7.84 -18.84
C TYR A 110 -10.28 -6.33 -18.53
N THR A 111 -9.15 -5.67 -18.80
CA THR A 111 -9.01 -4.23 -18.61
C THR A 111 -8.10 -3.64 -19.68
N THR A 112 -8.37 -2.39 -20.06
CA THR A 112 -7.46 -1.59 -20.89
C THR A 112 -6.47 -0.79 -20.04
N LEU A 113 -6.60 -0.85 -18.71
CA LEU A 113 -5.73 -0.14 -17.78
C LEU A 113 -4.39 -0.85 -17.64
N ASN A 114 -3.31 -0.08 -17.54
CA ASN A 114 -1.97 -0.62 -17.37
C ASN A 114 -1.77 -1.11 -15.93
N LEU A 115 -1.77 -2.42 -15.76
CA LEU A 115 -1.51 -3.06 -14.47
C LEU A 115 0.00 -3.22 -14.23
N SER A 116 0.48 -2.71 -13.09
CA SER A 116 1.87 -2.76 -12.65
C SER A 116 2.14 -3.99 -11.79
N GLU A 117 3.30 -4.63 -12.00
CA GLU A 117 3.75 -5.74 -11.15
C GLU A 117 4.00 -5.34 -9.70
N ARG A 118 4.60 -4.16 -9.46
CA ARG A 118 4.81 -3.63 -8.11
C ARG A 118 3.48 -3.47 -7.35
N ARG A 119 2.55 -2.69 -7.91
CA ARG A 119 1.22 -2.43 -7.33
C ARG A 119 0.39 -3.70 -7.16
N MET A 120 0.51 -4.68 -8.05
CA MET A 120 -0.12 -5.99 -7.87
C MET A 120 0.47 -6.78 -6.70
N GLY A 121 1.80 -6.75 -6.53
CA GLY A 121 2.46 -7.36 -5.37
C GLY A 121 2.01 -6.73 -4.05
N GLU A 122 1.86 -5.41 -4.01
CA GLU A 122 1.31 -4.68 -2.87
C GLU A 122 -0.16 -5.06 -2.61
N ALA A 123 -0.98 -5.12 -3.66
CA ALA A 123 -2.37 -5.55 -3.57
C ALA A 123 -2.52 -6.97 -3.01
N LEU A 124 -1.69 -7.92 -3.46
CA LEU A 124 -1.68 -9.31 -2.98
C LEU A 124 -1.30 -9.40 -1.51
N LYS A 125 -0.31 -8.61 -1.08
CA LYS A 125 0.09 -8.51 0.33
C LYS A 125 -1.06 -7.92 1.17
N LYS A 126 -1.66 -6.81 0.72
CA LYS A 126 -2.78 -6.14 1.39
C LYS A 126 -4.02 -7.03 1.52
N ALA A 127 -4.34 -7.83 0.50
CA ALA A 127 -5.44 -8.80 0.53
C ALA A 127 -5.13 -10.06 1.36
N GLY A 128 -3.89 -10.20 1.84
CA GLY A 128 -3.47 -11.31 2.71
C GLY A 128 -3.42 -12.65 1.98
N PHE A 129 -2.97 -12.68 0.71
CA PHE A 129 -2.71 -13.93 0.00
C PHE A 129 -1.42 -14.58 0.49
N LEU A 130 -1.44 -15.90 0.69
CA LEU A 130 -0.29 -16.63 1.20
C LEU A 130 0.79 -16.77 0.11
N ARG A 131 1.95 -16.16 0.34
CA ARG A 131 3.13 -16.27 -0.53
C ARG A 131 3.99 -17.48 -0.14
N LYS A 132 4.37 -18.31 -1.12
CA LYS A 132 5.31 -19.44 -0.96
C LYS A 132 6.41 -19.37 -2.01
N SER A 133 7.58 -19.92 -1.68
CA SER A 133 8.65 -20.17 -2.65
C SER A 133 8.50 -21.58 -3.22
N LYS A 134 8.44 -21.72 -4.54
CA LYS A 134 8.35 -23.00 -5.26
C LYS A 134 9.47 -23.07 -6.29
N ARG A 135 10.13 -24.21 -6.41
CA ARG A 135 11.14 -24.42 -7.46
C ARG A 135 10.45 -24.79 -8.77
N ILE A 136 10.59 -23.96 -9.79
CA ILE A 136 10.07 -24.20 -11.14
C ILE A 136 11.28 -24.26 -12.08
N GLY A 137 11.51 -25.41 -12.72
CA GLY A 137 12.69 -25.61 -13.58
C GLY A 137 14.03 -25.46 -12.85
N GLY A 138 14.09 -25.78 -11.55
CA GLY A 138 15.29 -25.64 -10.72
C GLY A 138 15.50 -24.26 -10.10
N ASN A 139 14.82 -23.23 -10.59
CA ASN A 139 14.91 -21.86 -10.05
C ASN A 139 13.83 -21.62 -8.99
N PRO A 140 14.17 -20.99 -7.84
CA PRO A 140 13.16 -20.59 -6.86
C PRO A 140 12.31 -19.44 -7.42
N MET A 141 10.99 -19.61 -7.39
CA MET A 141 10.02 -18.61 -7.83
C MET A 141 8.95 -18.41 -6.76
N TYR A 142 8.54 -17.16 -6.56
CA TYR A 142 7.47 -16.85 -5.61
C TYR A 142 6.10 -17.03 -6.25
N VAL A 143 5.24 -17.77 -5.56
CA VAL A 143 3.86 -18.03 -5.94
C VAL A 143 2.91 -17.67 -4.80
N TYR A 144 1.66 -17.37 -5.13
CA TYR A 144 0.59 -17.09 -4.18
C TYR A 144 -0.42 -18.22 -4.21
N HIS A 145 -0.93 -18.62 -3.04
CA HIS A 145 -2.07 -19.55 -2.94
C HIS A 145 -3.35 -18.79 -3.28
N ILE A 146 -3.78 -18.90 -4.53
CA ILE A 146 -4.81 -18.06 -5.14
C ILE A 146 -5.48 -18.81 -6.29
N ARG A 147 -6.77 -18.57 -6.50
CA ARG A 147 -7.49 -19.12 -7.66
C ARG A 147 -8.39 -18.06 -8.30
N LYS A 148 -8.73 -18.27 -9.57
CA LYS A 148 -9.68 -17.45 -10.32
C LYS A 148 -11.10 -17.73 -9.81
N ILE A 149 -11.90 -16.68 -9.65
CA ILE A 149 -13.32 -16.83 -9.33
C ILE A 149 -14.05 -17.43 -10.54
N ILE A 150 -14.92 -18.40 -10.28
CA ILE A 150 -15.76 -19.08 -11.28
C ILE A 150 -17.23 -19.02 -10.80
N PRO A 151 -18.18 -18.57 -11.64
CA PRO A 151 -18.02 -18.09 -13.02
C PRO A 151 -17.24 -16.78 -13.10
N ASN A 152 -16.61 -16.51 -14.26
CA ASN A 152 -15.74 -15.35 -14.44
C ASN A 152 -16.55 -14.04 -14.26
N PRO A 153 -16.23 -13.22 -13.24
CA PRO A 153 -17.02 -12.03 -12.89
C PRO A 153 -16.77 -10.83 -13.82
N PHE A 154 -15.81 -10.91 -14.74
CA PHE A 154 -15.57 -9.87 -15.75
C PHE A 154 -16.41 -10.06 -17.00
N ILE A 155 -17.01 -11.23 -17.19
CA ILE A 155 -17.88 -11.53 -18.33
C ILE A 155 -19.31 -11.40 -17.86
N GLN A 156 -20.00 -10.31 -18.25
CA GLN A 156 -21.44 -10.22 -18.05
C GLN A 156 -22.12 -11.30 -18.89
N SER A 157 -22.81 -12.24 -18.24
CA SER A 157 -23.77 -13.10 -18.93
C SER A 157 -24.94 -12.22 -19.40
N TYR A 158 -24.98 -11.96 -20.70
CA TYR A 158 -26.13 -11.34 -21.37
C TYR A 158 -27.30 -12.33 -21.28
N ASN A 159 -28.00 -12.37 -20.15
CA ASN A 159 -29.34 -12.95 -20.10
C ASN A 159 -30.30 -11.89 -20.62
N ALA A 160 -30.35 -11.74 -21.94
CA ALA A 160 -31.50 -11.17 -22.62
C ALA A 160 -32.67 -12.13 -22.40
N ASN A 161 -33.51 -11.86 -21.40
CA ASN A 161 -34.85 -12.42 -21.36
C ASN A 161 -35.80 -11.29 -21.76
N TYR A 162 -36.45 -11.52 -22.89
CA TYR A 162 -37.59 -10.79 -23.44
C TYR A 162 -38.75 -10.70 -22.44
#